data_AF-A0A650A6L9-F1
#
_entry.id   AF-A0A650A6L9-F1
#
_cell.length_a   1.000
_cell.length_b   1.000
_cell.length_c   1.000
_cell.angle_alpha   90.00
_cell.angle_beta   90.00
_cell.angle_gamma   90.00
#
_symmetry.space_group_name_H-M   'P 1'
#
loop_
_entity.id
_entity.type
_entity.pdbx_description
1 polymer ?
#
loop_
_entity_poly.entity_id
_entity_poly.type
_entity_poly.pdbx_seq_one_letter_code
_entity_poly.pdbx_strand_id
1 'polypeptide(L)'
;MERYDTKLDDGTLYVQWDDGWLELGSMATIRDLLGGDTYEIEYDDDQSKVPWLENELEDNTLTFDVTEAITDMDFNGDFVSELAEVSIDDTGRAGHPQRTAAFAEKMREIWDAQGQTADNDD
;
A
#
# COMPACT_ATOMS: atom_id res chain seq x y z
N MET A 1 11.05 -4.37 -16.21
CA MET A 1 10.72 -3.78 -14.89
C MET A 1 10.67 -4.95 -13.95
N GLU A 2 11.64 -5.03 -13.03
CA GLU A 2 11.62 -6.04 -11.98
C GLU A 2 10.47 -5.71 -11.02
N ARG A 3 9.68 -6.73 -10.73
CA ARG A 3 8.62 -6.69 -9.72
C ARG A 3 9.16 -7.38 -8.48
N TYR A 4 8.95 -6.76 -7.34
CA TYR A 4 9.43 -7.20 -6.05
C TYR A 4 8.24 -7.63 -5.22
N ASP A 5 8.24 -8.89 -4.81
CA ASP A 5 7.22 -9.47 -3.95
C ASP A 5 7.32 -8.89 -2.53
N THR A 6 6.19 -8.87 -1.83
CA THR A 6 6.15 -8.61 -0.39
C THR A 6 6.00 -9.90 0.41
N LYS A 7 6.42 -9.83 1.66
CA LYS A 7 6.30 -10.92 2.62
C LYS A 7 5.98 -10.36 3.99
N LEU A 8 4.97 -10.93 4.64
CA LEU A 8 4.69 -10.70 6.05
C LEU A 8 5.30 -11.84 6.88
N ASP A 9 6.20 -11.50 7.81
CA ASP A 9 6.86 -12.46 8.71
C ASP A 9 6.84 -11.91 10.14
N ASP A 10 6.29 -12.68 11.09
CA ASP A 10 6.12 -12.28 12.51
C ASP A 10 5.44 -10.91 12.72
N GLY A 11 4.54 -10.52 11.81
CA GLY A 11 3.86 -9.22 11.85
C GLY A 11 4.71 -8.04 11.36
N THR A 12 5.89 -8.31 10.79
CA THR A 12 6.77 -7.35 10.13
C THR A 12 6.70 -7.54 8.62
N LEU A 13 6.51 -6.43 7.90
CA LEU A 13 6.44 -6.41 6.45
C LEU A 13 7.85 -6.27 5.86
N TYR A 14 8.12 -7.12 4.88
CA TYR A 14 9.32 -7.14 4.09
C TYR A 14 8.95 -7.01 2.61
N VAL A 15 9.82 -6.38 1.84
CA VAL A 15 9.74 -6.35 0.37
C VAL A 15 11.03 -6.89 -0.20
N GLN A 16 10.95 -7.67 -1.27
CA GLN A 16 12.13 -8.15 -1.94
C GLN A 16 12.94 -6.96 -2.46
N TRP A 17 14.26 -6.96 -2.28
CA TRP A 17 15.12 -5.92 -2.79
C TRP A 17 16.53 -6.45 -3.00
N ASP A 18 17.09 -6.21 -4.18
CA ASP A 18 18.40 -6.75 -4.58
C ASP A 18 18.46 -8.28 -4.35
N ASP A 19 19.46 -8.81 -3.65
CA ASP A 19 19.56 -10.24 -3.31
C ASP A 19 18.89 -10.60 -1.95
N GLY A 20 18.01 -9.75 -1.42
CA GLY A 20 17.49 -9.89 -0.06
C GLY A 20 16.06 -9.41 0.18
N TRP A 21 15.74 -9.24 1.46
CA TRP A 21 14.46 -8.73 1.95
C TRP A 21 14.70 -7.43 2.71
N LEU A 22 14.13 -6.35 2.19
CA LEU A 22 14.13 -5.05 2.81
C LEU A 22 13.02 -4.98 3.86
N GLU A 23 13.38 -4.78 5.12
CA GLU A 23 12.43 -4.55 6.19
C GLU A 23 11.75 -3.18 6.04
N LEU A 24 10.42 -3.17 5.96
CA LEU A 24 9.62 -1.95 5.93
C LEU A 24 9.13 -1.54 7.32
N GLY A 25 8.93 -2.51 8.21
CA GLY A 25 8.51 -2.31 9.60
C GLY A 25 7.25 -3.11 9.95
N SER A 26 6.68 -2.86 11.13
CA SER A 26 5.51 -3.63 11.59
C SER A 26 4.25 -3.30 10.81
N MET A 27 3.52 -4.34 10.40
CA MET A 27 2.23 -4.21 9.76
C MET A 27 1.19 -3.53 10.65
N ALA A 28 1.31 -3.67 11.97
CA ALA A 28 0.45 -2.95 12.92
C ALA A 28 0.59 -1.43 12.79
N THR A 29 1.82 -0.94 12.65
CA THR A 29 2.09 0.47 12.46
C THR A 29 1.60 0.96 11.09
N ILE A 30 1.79 0.15 10.04
CA ILE A 30 1.33 0.48 8.68
C ILE A 30 -0.20 0.66 8.66
N ARG A 31 -0.93 -0.28 9.28
CA ARG A 31 -2.39 -0.20 9.44
C ARG A 31 -2.82 1.04 10.21
N ASP A 32 -2.20 1.31 11.36
CA ASP A 32 -2.47 2.50 12.18
C ASP A 32 -2.28 3.79 11.38
N LEU A 33 -1.21 3.85 10.59
CA LEU A 33 -0.92 4.99 9.71
C LEU A 33 -1.92 5.14 8.57
N LEU A 34 -2.42 4.02 8.02
CA LEU A 34 -3.39 4.02 6.93
C LEU A 34 -4.81 4.36 7.39
N GLY A 35 -5.11 4.13 8.68
CA GLY A 35 -6.41 4.44 9.30
C GLY A 35 -7.13 3.23 9.88
N GLY A 36 -6.52 2.03 9.80
CA GLY A 36 -7.07 0.79 10.34
C GLY A 36 -6.62 -0.46 9.58
N ASP A 37 -7.26 -1.58 9.89
CA ASP A 37 -7.08 -2.86 9.18
C ASP A 37 -7.72 -2.88 7.79
N THR A 38 -8.69 -2.00 7.57
CA THR A 38 -9.50 -1.92 6.35
C THR A 38 -9.31 -0.56 5.70
N TYR A 39 -9.23 -0.53 4.38
CA TYR A 39 -9.16 0.69 3.58
C TYR A 39 -10.42 0.81 2.71
N GLU A 40 -10.95 2.02 2.61
CA GLU A 40 -12.16 2.36 1.86
C GLU A 40 -11.79 3.34 0.75
N ILE A 41 -12.08 2.98 -0.49
CA ILE A 41 -11.91 3.85 -1.66
C ILE A 41 -13.30 4.16 -2.21
N GLU A 42 -13.69 5.42 -2.20
CA GLU A 42 -14.94 5.87 -2.80
C GLU A 42 -14.73 6.08 -4.31
N TYR A 43 -15.60 5.47 -5.11
CA TYR A 43 -15.64 5.62 -6.56
C TYR A 43 -16.87 6.43 -6.97
N ASP A 44 -16.75 7.21 -8.04
CA ASP A 44 -17.90 7.88 -8.63
C ASP A 44 -18.85 6.90 -9.35
N ASP A 45 -20.10 7.30 -9.58
CA ASP A 45 -21.16 6.46 -10.15
C ASP A 45 -20.81 5.90 -11.54
N ASP A 46 -20.00 6.59 -12.33
CA ASP A 46 -19.51 6.10 -13.62
C ASP A 46 -18.35 5.11 -13.48
N GLN A 47 -17.53 5.27 -12.43
CA GLN A 47 -16.37 4.43 -12.16
C GLN A 47 -16.76 3.11 -11.49
N SER A 48 -17.81 3.11 -10.67
CA SER A 48 -18.33 1.91 -10.01
C SER A 48 -18.95 0.89 -10.97
N LYS A 49 -19.24 1.31 -12.21
CA LYS A 49 -19.82 0.49 -13.27
C LYS A 49 -18.79 -0.34 -14.04
N VAL A 50 -17.50 -0.30 -13.69
CA VAL A 50 -16.50 -1.12 -14.38
C VAL A 50 -16.66 -2.60 -13.98
N PRO A 51 -16.61 -3.53 -14.95
CA PRO A 51 -16.98 -4.93 -14.71
C PRO A 51 -16.08 -5.70 -13.74
N TRP A 52 -14.89 -5.17 -13.45
CA TRP A 52 -13.98 -5.73 -12.46
C TRP A 52 -14.24 -5.22 -11.03
N LEU A 53 -15.05 -4.17 -10.84
CA LEU A 53 -15.45 -3.63 -9.54
C LEU A 53 -16.91 -3.89 -9.17
N GLU A 54 -17.80 -4.12 -10.15
CA GLU A 54 -19.25 -4.24 -9.94
C GLU A 54 -19.68 -5.23 -8.82
N ASN A 55 -18.88 -6.25 -8.53
CA ASN A 55 -19.19 -7.26 -7.51
C ASN A 55 -18.43 -7.05 -6.18
N GLU A 56 -17.49 -6.11 -6.14
CA GLU A 56 -16.61 -5.84 -5.00
C GLU A 56 -16.93 -4.51 -4.32
N LEU A 57 -17.70 -3.63 -4.96
CA LEU A 57 -18.16 -2.36 -4.40
C LEU A 57 -19.43 -2.50 -3.56
N GLU A 58 -19.42 -1.90 -2.38
CA GLU A 58 -20.60 -1.69 -1.55
C GLU A 58 -20.89 -0.18 -1.50
N ASP A 59 -22.07 0.26 -1.96
CA ASP A 59 -22.42 1.69 -2.07
C ASP A 59 -21.35 2.55 -2.78
N ASN A 60 -20.87 2.09 -3.95
CA ASN A 60 -19.76 2.69 -4.72
C ASN A 60 -18.42 2.78 -3.97
N THR A 61 -18.27 2.07 -2.85
CA THR A 61 -17.06 2.07 -2.03
C THR A 61 -16.39 0.70 -2.08
N LEU A 62 -15.12 0.65 -2.45
CA LEU A 62 -14.31 -0.57 -2.39
C LEU A 62 -13.72 -0.66 -1.00
N THR A 63 -14.06 -1.73 -0.29
CA THR A 63 -13.58 -1.99 1.07
C THR A 63 -12.75 -3.25 1.07
N PHE A 64 -11.48 -3.16 1.47
CA PHE A 64 -10.58 -4.33 1.48
C PHE A 64 -9.60 -4.31 2.67
N ASP A 65 -9.10 -5.50 3.03
CA ASP A 65 -8.10 -5.69 4.06
C ASP A 65 -6.74 -5.17 3.61
N VAL A 66 -6.21 -4.18 4.34
CA VAL A 66 -4.92 -3.52 4.09
C VAL A 66 -3.79 -4.54 4.03
N THR A 67 -3.80 -5.51 4.96
CA THR A 67 -2.76 -6.54 5.03
C THR A 67 -2.77 -7.42 3.80
N GLU A 68 -3.95 -7.91 3.43
CA GLU A 68 -4.11 -8.82 2.29
C GLU A 68 -3.70 -8.11 1.00
N ALA A 69 -4.21 -6.90 0.76
CA ALA A 69 -3.86 -6.10 -0.41
C ALA A 69 -2.36 -5.86 -0.51
N ILE A 70 -1.69 -5.44 0.57
CA ILE A 70 -0.24 -5.20 0.54
C ILE A 70 0.55 -6.49 0.26
N THR A 71 0.12 -7.63 0.83
CA THR A 71 0.82 -8.92 0.65
C THR A 71 0.61 -9.55 -0.73
N ASP A 72 -0.49 -9.22 -1.40
CA ASP A 72 -0.79 -9.70 -2.76
C ASP A 72 -0.16 -8.78 -3.84
N MET A 73 0.14 -7.52 -3.48
CA MET A 73 0.72 -6.54 -4.39
C MET A 73 2.23 -6.73 -4.61
N ASP A 74 2.64 -6.49 -5.87
CA ASP A 74 4.03 -6.39 -6.27
C ASP A 74 4.47 -4.94 -6.51
N PHE A 75 5.71 -4.63 -6.11
CA PHE A 75 6.26 -3.29 -6.21
C PHE A 75 7.33 -3.20 -7.31
N ASN A 76 7.42 -2.06 -7.98
CA ASN A 76 8.48 -1.83 -8.95
C ASN A 76 9.78 -1.42 -8.25
N GLY A 77 10.90 -1.52 -8.98
CA GLY A 77 12.22 -1.20 -8.41
C GLY A 77 12.39 0.25 -7.99
N ASP A 78 11.79 1.21 -8.70
CA ASP A 78 11.86 2.63 -8.32
C ASP A 78 11.23 2.85 -6.93
N PHE A 79 10.04 2.28 -6.69
CA PHE A 79 9.35 2.36 -5.42
C PHE A 79 10.15 1.76 -4.27
N VAL A 80 10.71 0.56 -4.47
CA VAL A 80 11.50 -0.11 -3.43
C VAL A 80 12.85 0.59 -3.21
N SER A 81 13.46 1.12 -4.27
CA SER A 81 14.69 1.92 -4.18
C SER A 81 14.49 3.14 -3.28
N GLU A 82 13.41 3.89 -3.50
CA GLU A 82 13.11 5.07 -2.67
C GLU A 82 12.96 4.68 -1.19
N LEU A 83 12.29 3.57 -0.89
CA LEU A 83 12.13 3.09 0.49
C LEU A 83 13.43 2.60 1.09
N ALA A 84 14.31 2.01 0.28
CA ALA A 84 15.64 1.57 0.72
C ALA A 84 16.52 2.76 1.14
N GLU A 85 16.35 3.92 0.50
CA GLU A 85 17.02 5.18 0.89
C GLU A 85 16.51 5.74 2.22
N VAL A 86 15.27 5.45 2.60
CA VAL A 86 14.71 5.84 3.90
C VAL A 86 15.24 4.94 5.01
N SER A 87 15.63 5.53 6.13
CA SER A 87 16.15 4.77 7.29
C SER A 87 15.04 4.06 8.08
N ILE A 88 15.25 2.77 8.37
CA ILE A 88 14.39 1.98 9.28
C ILE A 88 14.79 2.15 10.76
N ASP A 89 16.07 2.42 11.03
CA ASP A 89 16.59 2.61 12.40
C ASP A 89 16.20 3.98 12.99
N ASP A 90 15.93 4.95 12.10
CA ASP A 90 15.52 6.29 12.50
C ASP A 90 14.01 6.30 12.75
N THR A 91 13.66 6.27 14.04
CA THR A 91 12.28 6.44 14.48
C THR A 91 11.98 7.92 14.62
N GLY A 92 11.14 8.42 13.71
CA GLY A 92 10.75 9.83 13.71
C GLY A 92 10.01 10.22 15.00
N ARG A 93 9.54 11.47 15.07
CA ARG A 93 8.85 12.00 16.25
C ARG A 93 7.61 11.21 16.68
N ALA A 94 7.03 10.43 15.77
CA ALA A 94 5.87 9.59 16.01
C ALA A 94 6.20 8.19 16.57
N GLY A 95 7.48 7.88 16.80
CA GLY A 95 7.92 6.64 17.46
C GLY A 95 7.91 5.40 16.56
N HIS A 96 7.73 5.58 15.26
CA HIS A 96 7.84 4.51 14.26
C HIS A 96 8.94 4.81 13.24
N PRO A 97 9.47 3.78 12.57
CA PRO A 97 10.48 3.96 11.53
C PRO A 97 10.00 4.90 10.43
N GLN A 98 10.88 5.81 9.98
CA GLN A 98 10.54 6.72 8.88
C GLN A 98 10.19 5.95 7.60
N ARG A 99 10.84 4.82 7.35
CA ARG A 99 10.53 3.95 6.19
C ARG A 99 9.11 3.41 6.24
N THR A 100 8.64 3.01 7.42
CA THR A 100 7.26 2.53 7.61
C THR A 100 6.25 3.63 7.27
N ALA A 101 6.53 4.86 7.72
CA ALA A 101 5.70 6.01 7.42
C ALA A 101 5.67 6.33 5.92
N ALA A 102 6.85 6.36 5.28
CA ALA A 102 6.97 6.60 3.85
C ALA A 102 6.24 5.54 3.01
N PHE A 103 6.32 4.27 3.39
CA PHE A 103 5.58 3.19 2.72
C PHE A 103 4.06 3.39 2.85
N ALA A 104 3.56 3.61 4.07
CA ALA A 104 2.14 3.80 4.30
C ALA A 104 1.59 5.04 3.55
N GLU A 105 2.35 6.14 3.51
CA GLU A 105 2.00 7.33 2.75
C GLU A 105 1.88 7.04 1.25
N LYS A 106 2.89 6.40 0.65
CA LYS A 106 2.86 6.04 -0.77
C LYS A 106 1.72 5.06 -1.09
N MET A 107 1.45 4.09 -0.21
CA MET A 107 0.32 3.16 -0.40
C MET A 107 -1.02 3.89 -0.43
N ARG A 108 -1.21 4.84 0.49
CA ARG A 108 -2.38 5.72 0.50
C ARG A 108 -2.49 6.48 -0.82
N GLU A 109 -1.40 7.07 -1.30
CA GLU A 109 -1.39 7.79 -2.58
C GLU A 109 -1.78 6.88 -3.76
N ILE A 110 -1.28 5.64 -3.79
CA ILE A 110 -1.61 4.68 -4.86
C ILE A 110 -3.09 4.30 -4.83
N TRP A 111 -3.65 4.01 -3.66
CA TRP A 111 -5.07 3.64 -3.52
C TRP A 111 -6.00 4.83 -3.76
N ASP A 112 -5.65 6.01 -3.25
CA ASP A 112 -6.39 7.25 -3.52
C ASP A 112 -6.35 7.58 -5.02
N ALA A 113 -5.20 7.37 -5.67
CA ALA A 113 -5.08 7.48 -7.12
C ALA A 113 -5.95 6.42 -7.83
N GLN A 114 -6.06 5.17 -7.35
CA GLN A 114 -6.95 4.18 -7.99
C GLN A 114 -8.41 4.62 -7.99
N GLY A 115 -8.89 5.29 -6.93
CA GLY A 115 -10.20 5.94 -6.90
C GLY A 115 -10.32 7.14 -7.85
N GLN A 116 -9.21 7.78 -8.21
CA GLN A 116 -9.21 8.97 -9.09
C GLN A 116 -8.85 8.66 -10.56
N THR A 117 -8.14 7.57 -10.85
CA THR A 117 -7.54 7.31 -12.17
C THR A 117 -8.57 6.78 -13.18
N ALA A 118 -9.77 6.40 -12.74
CA ALA A 118 -10.87 6.16 -13.66
C ALA A 118 -11.37 7.44 -14.37
N ASP A 119 -10.83 8.62 -14.02
CA ASP A 119 -11.09 9.90 -14.69
C ASP A 119 -10.17 10.19 -15.90
N ASN A 120 -9.18 9.34 -16.23
CA ASN A 120 -8.19 9.65 -17.28
C ASN A 120 -7.93 8.53 -18.32
N ASP A 121 -8.99 7.96 -18.90
CA ASP A 121 -8.91 7.34 -20.23
C ASP A 121 -9.91 8.07 -21.15
N ASP A 122 -9.52 9.26 -21.64
CA ASP A 122 -10.18 10.02 -22.73
C ASP A 122 -9.47 9.76 -24.08
#